data_AF-A0A7W5VDS5-F1
#
_entry.id   AF-A0A7W5VDS5-F1
#
_cell.length_a   1.000
_cell.length_b   1.000
_cell.length_c   1.000
_cell.angle_alpha   90.00
_cell.angle_beta   90.00
_cell.angle_gamma   90.00
#
_symmetry.space_group_name_H-M   'P 1'
#
loop_
_entity.id
_entity.type
_entity.pdbx_description
1 polymer ?
#
loop_
_entity_poly.entity_id
_entity_poly.type
_entity_poly.pdbx_seq_one_letter_code
_entity_poly.pdbx_strand_id
1 'polypeptide(L)'
;MIRIFWQIKRLRYRHGCTDPHACGERLHRYPCPKDCAKAKRTSGRRHICLTTCRTNCAKHNGECPKFCAPDCAKHAVACPDRVGGWMFVKPKGKGKRSTALPLPLVELLKLHRAAQEAEKIVAGERWQDWDLVWCMPDGSPIDAGDDWDEWKAILKEAEIDKDARVHDARHTAATLLLELGVDLRVVQAILGHSQLTTTKRYTHITESLATEAAARMGRALWET
;
A
#
# COMPACT_ATOMS: atom_id res chain seq x y z
N MET A 1 -2.08 -10.47 22.53
CA MET A 1 -1.24 -9.55 21.73
C MET A 1 -0.79 -10.25 20.46
N ILE A 2 -0.86 -9.58 19.30
CA ILE A 2 -0.27 -10.07 18.05
C ILE A 2 1.18 -9.62 17.97
N ARG A 3 2.06 -10.51 17.50
CA ARG A 3 3.49 -10.22 17.24
C ARG A 3 3.72 -10.10 15.75
N ILE A 4 4.38 -9.03 15.33
CA ILE A 4 4.68 -8.72 13.93
C ILE A 4 6.18 -8.92 13.70
N PHE A 5 6.51 -9.96 12.94
CA PHE A 5 7.89 -10.35 12.62
C PHE A 5 8.30 -9.96 11.20
N TRP A 6 7.33 -9.95 10.29
CA TRP A 6 7.51 -9.72 8.86
C TRP A 6 6.54 -8.65 8.39
N GLN A 7 6.91 -7.95 7.32
CA GLN A 7 6.04 -7.07 6.57
C GLN A 7 6.12 -7.49 5.10
N ILE A 8 5.00 -7.48 4.39
CA ILE A 8 5.00 -7.70 2.95
C ILE A 8 5.40 -6.41 2.23
N LYS A 9 6.19 -6.52 1.16
CA LYS A 9 6.54 -5.41 0.29
C LYS A 9 6.53 -5.84 -1.16
N ARG A 10 6.11 -4.92 -2.04
CA ARG A 10 6.31 -5.04 -3.48
C ARG A 10 7.63 -4.39 -3.86
N LEU A 11 8.65 -5.19 -4.12
CA LEU A 11 9.90 -4.68 -4.69
C LEU A 11 9.77 -4.55 -6.20
N ARG A 12 10.40 -3.50 -6.74
CA ARG A 12 10.51 -3.32 -8.17
C ARG A 12 11.21 -4.53 -8.78
N TYR A 13 10.61 -5.10 -9.83
CA TYR A 13 11.25 -6.16 -10.60
C TYR A 13 12.59 -5.68 -11.17
N ARG A 14 13.59 -6.57 -11.08
CA ARG A 14 14.90 -6.42 -11.70
C ARG A 14 15.19 -7.66 -12.53
N HIS A 15 15.98 -7.48 -13.58
CA HIS A 15 16.49 -8.61 -14.35
C HIS A 15 17.42 -9.45 -13.47
N GLY A 16 17.23 -10.76 -13.44
CA GLY A 16 18.21 -11.71 -12.91
C GLY A 16 19.06 -12.37 -13.99
N CYS A 17 18.73 -12.15 -15.26
CA CYS A 17 19.52 -12.59 -16.40
C CYS A 17 20.78 -11.72 -16.60
N THR A 18 21.75 -12.26 -17.34
CA THR A 18 23.05 -11.60 -17.61
C THR A 18 22.96 -10.46 -18.61
N ASP A 19 21.99 -10.49 -19.54
CA ASP A 19 21.74 -9.43 -20.52
C ASP A 19 20.31 -8.86 -20.36
N PRO A 20 20.14 -7.80 -19.54
CA PRO A 20 18.85 -7.14 -19.35
C PRO A 20 18.26 -6.53 -20.63
N HIS A 21 19.11 -6.04 -21.54
CA HIS A 21 18.66 -5.35 -22.75
C HIS A 21 18.06 -6.34 -23.75
N ALA A 22 18.81 -7.38 -24.09
CA ALA A 22 18.31 -8.43 -24.99
C ALA A 22 17.07 -9.13 -24.42
N CYS A 23 17.05 -9.38 -23.10
CA CYS A 23 15.88 -9.97 -22.42
C CYS A 23 14.59 -9.14 -22.62
N GLY A 24 14.71 -7.81 -22.68
CA GLY A 24 13.61 -6.88 -22.86
C GLY A 24 13.23 -6.58 -24.32
N GLU A 25 13.97 -7.09 -25.30
CA GLU A 25 13.92 -6.64 -26.71
C GLU A 25 12.49 -6.66 -27.29
N ARG A 26 11.72 -7.71 -27.01
CA ARG A 26 10.32 -7.85 -27.49
C ARG A 26 9.38 -6.75 -26.99
N LEU A 27 9.74 -6.05 -25.92
CA LEU A 27 8.97 -4.96 -25.33
C LEU A 27 9.60 -3.59 -25.60
N HIS A 28 10.79 -3.54 -26.18
CA HIS A 28 11.44 -2.28 -26.52
C HIS A 28 10.63 -1.54 -27.56
N ARG A 29 10.44 -0.26 -27.27
CA ARG A 29 9.74 0.67 -28.13
C ARG A 29 10.77 1.58 -28.76
N TYR A 30 11.01 1.40 -30.06
CA TYR A 30 11.91 2.24 -30.85
C TYR A 30 11.11 3.12 -31.81
N PRO A 31 11.65 4.30 -32.17
CA PRO A 31 11.04 5.10 -33.23
C PRO A 31 11.09 4.34 -34.56
N CYS A 32 10.04 4.51 -35.36
CA CYS A 32 9.96 3.91 -36.69
C CYS A 32 11.09 4.46 -37.58
N PRO A 33 11.88 3.58 -38.25
CA PRO A 33 12.88 4.05 -39.20
C PRO A 33 12.22 4.74 -40.40
N LYS A 34 12.90 5.71 -41.00
CA LYS A 34 12.38 6.52 -42.12
C LYS A 34 11.90 5.66 -43.29
N ASP A 35 12.57 4.53 -43.55
CA ASP A 35 12.25 3.61 -44.66
C ASP A 35 11.57 2.32 -44.20
N CYS A 36 10.68 2.38 -43.21
CA CYS A 36 10.03 1.19 -42.66
C CYS A 36 9.23 0.40 -43.73
N ALA A 37 9.78 -0.75 -44.15
CA ALA A 37 9.13 -1.65 -45.10
C ALA A 37 7.78 -2.20 -44.58
N LYS A 38 7.62 -2.31 -43.24
CA LYS A 38 6.37 -2.75 -42.62
C LYS A 38 5.26 -1.68 -42.73
N ALA A 39 5.60 -0.40 -42.92
CA ALA A 39 4.62 0.68 -43.13
C ALA A 39 4.00 0.63 -44.52
N LYS A 40 4.69 -0.01 -45.47
CA LYS A 40 4.27 -0.18 -46.86
C LYS A 40 3.43 -1.43 -47.11
N ARG A 41 3.19 -2.29 -46.09
CA ARG A 41 2.41 -3.53 -46.25
C ARG A 41 0.90 -3.24 -46.21
N THR A 42 0.17 -3.68 -47.23
CA THR A 42 -1.29 -3.54 -47.36
C THR A 42 -2.08 -4.75 -46.84
N SER A 43 -1.47 -5.94 -46.71
CA SER A 43 -2.14 -7.15 -46.20
C SER A 43 -1.49 -7.65 -44.90
N GLY A 44 -2.31 -7.84 -43.85
CA GLY A 44 -1.92 -8.25 -42.50
C GLY A 44 -2.07 -7.13 -41.44
N ARG A 45 -2.12 -7.50 -40.15
CA ARG A 45 -2.22 -6.55 -39.01
C ARG A 45 -1.20 -5.41 -39.20
N ARG A 46 -1.69 -4.19 -39.50
CA ARG A 46 -0.86 -3.00 -39.65
C ARG A 46 -0.08 -2.77 -38.36
N HIS A 47 1.25 -2.82 -38.43
CA HIS A 47 2.08 -2.46 -37.28
C HIS A 47 1.94 -0.95 -37.00
N ILE A 48 1.96 -0.56 -35.73
CA ILE A 48 1.84 0.85 -35.31
C ILE A 48 3.22 1.51 -35.47
N CYS A 49 3.36 2.38 -36.48
CA CYS A 49 4.54 3.22 -36.65
C CYS A 49 4.54 4.32 -35.58
N LEU A 50 5.42 4.20 -34.59
CA LEU A 50 5.59 5.24 -33.58
C LEU A 50 6.66 6.23 -34.05
N THR A 51 6.28 7.49 -34.22
CA THR A 51 7.20 8.57 -34.57
C THR A 51 7.53 9.38 -33.32
N THR A 52 8.73 9.96 -33.29
CA THR A 52 9.11 10.92 -32.26
C THR A 52 8.22 12.16 -32.36
N CYS A 53 7.46 12.44 -31.32
CA CYS A 53 6.72 13.67 -31.20
C CYS A 53 7.67 14.85 -30.88
N ARG A 54 7.30 16.05 -31.33
CA ARG A 54 7.95 17.29 -30.89
C ARG A 54 7.61 17.57 -29.42
N THR A 55 8.46 18.31 -28.72
CA THR A 55 8.17 18.86 -27.39
C THR A 55 6.83 19.61 -27.41
N ASN A 56 5.96 19.35 -26.42
CA ASN A 56 4.57 19.87 -26.33
C ASN A 56 3.66 19.44 -27.50
N CYS A 57 3.65 18.14 -27.82
CA CYS A 57 2.75 17.61 -28.84
C CYS A 57 1.27 17.75 -28.44
N ALA A 58 0.51 18.52 -29.22
CA ALA A 58 -0.94 18.69 -29.04
C ALA A 58 -1.73 17.38 -29.19
N LYS A 59 -1.28 16.43 -30.04
CA LYS A 59 -1.96 15.15 -30.24
C LYS A 59 -1.99 14.26 -28.99
N HIS A 60 -1.05 14.43 -28.08
CA HIS A 60 -0.93 13.64 -26.85
C HIS A 60 -0.92 14.50 -25.59
N ASN A 61 -1.32 15.77 -25.69
CA ASN A 61 -1.32 16.72 -24.58
C ASN A 61 0.03 16.77 -23.80
N GLY A 62 1.15 16.64 -24.51
CA GLY A 62 2.50 16.57 -23.90
C GLY A 62 2.96 15.18 -23.44
N GLU A 63 2.08 14.18 -23.33
CA GLU A 63 2.38 12.81 -22.90
C GLU A 63 2.78 11.91 -24.07
N CYS A 64 3.86 12.28 -24.75
CA CYS A 64 4.30 11.55 -25.94
C CYS A 64 4.83 10.14 -25.58
N PRO A 65 4.65 9.13 -26.46
CA PRO A 65 5.19 7.80 -26.24
C PRO A 65 6.70 7.85 -25.96
N LYS A 66 7.11 7.31 -24.82
CA LYS A 66 8.52 7.23 -24.43
C LYS A 66 9.18 6.06 -25.17
N PHE A 67 10.28 6.33 -25.85
CA PHE A 67 11.11 5.30 -26.49
C PHE A 67 12.16 4.75 -25.51
N CYS A 68 12.58 3.52 -25.76
CA CYS A 68 13.65 2.87 -25.03
C CYS A 68 15.00 3.44 -25.48
N ALA A 69 15.89 3.67 -24.52
CA ALA A 69 17.29 3.97 -24.80
C ALA A 69 18.00 2.73 -25.39
N PRO A 70 19.13 2.89 -26.09
CA PRO A 70 19.91 1.77 -26.64
C PRO A 70 20.38 0.74 -25.60
N ASP A 71 20.45 1.12 -24.33
CA ASP A 71 20.85 0.29 -23.18
C ASP A 71 19.69 0.03 -22.20
N CYS A 72 18.44 0.18 -22.67
CA CYS A 72 17.26 0.07 -21.82
C CYS A 72 17.20 -1.28 -21.06
N ALA A 73 17.04 -1.22 -19.74
CA ALA A 73 16.83 -2.36 -18.85
C ALA A 73 15.52 -2.24 -18.03
N LYS A 74 14.53 -1.52 -18.55
CA LYS A 74 13.29 -1.16 -17.83
C LYS A 74 12.24 -2.28 -17.79
N HIS A 75 12.42 -3.34 -18.57
CA HIS A 75 11.40 -4.36 -18.84
C HIS A 75 11.52 -5.62 -17.98
N ALA A 76 12.13 -5.49 -16.81
CA ALA A 76 12.37 -6.60 -15.88
C ALA A 76 11.12 -7.41 -15.49
N VAL A 77 9.92 -6.82 -15.55
CA VAL A 77 8.65 -7.53 -15.27
C VAL A 77 8.43 -8.72 -16.21
N ALA A 78 8.97 -8.65 -17.42
CA ALA A 78 8.85 -9.65 -18.46
C ALA A 78 10.02 -10.63 -18.51
N CYS A 79 11.03 -10.44 -17.66
CA CYS A 79 12.18 -11.33 -17.55
C CYS A 79 11.73 -12.66 -16.92
N PRO A 80 12.04 -13.82 -17.53
CA PRO A 80 11.78 -15.14 -16.94
C PRO A 80 12.50 -15.29 -15.60
N ASP A 81 13.76 -14.87 -15.54
CA ASP A 81 14.63 -14.91 -14.36
C ASP A 81 14.50 -13.64 -13.50
N ARG A 82 13.34 -12.97 -13.53
CA ARG A 82 13.15 -11.72 -12.78
C ARG A 82 13.26 -11.97 -11.28
N VAL A 83 13.86 -11.00 -10.59
CA VAL A 83 13.88 -10.93 -9.13
C VAL A 83 13.06 -9.74 -8.65
N GLY A 84 12.51 -9.81 -7.45
CA GLY A 84 11.61 -8.79 -6.91
C GLY A 84 10.16 -9.26 -6.89
N GLY A 85 9.21 -8.33 -6.97
CA GLY A 85 7.80 -8.63 -6.73
C GLY A 85 7.46 -8.65 -5.25
N TRP A 86 6.41 -9.38 -4.89
CA TRP A 86 5.97 -9.51 -3.50
C TRP A 86 6.96 -10.34 -2.69
N MET A 87 7.31 -9.86 -1.50
CA MET A 87 8.16 -10.60 -0.58
C MET A 87 7.95 -10.17 0.87
N PHE A 88 8.19 -11.10 1.78
CA PHE A 88 8.31 -10.81 3.20
C PHE A 88 9.69 -10.25 3.51
N VAL A 89 9.72 -9.09 4.15
CA VAL A 89 10.95 -8.47 4.66
C VAL A 89 10.79 -8.16 6.15
N LYS A 90 11.90 -8.02 6.86
CA LYS A 90 11.85 -7.58 8.25
C LYS A 90 11.37 -6.11 8.33
N PRO A 91 10.54 -5.75 9.33
CA PRO A 91 10.26 -4.36 9.68
C PRO A 91 11.55 -3.55 9.85
N LYS A 92 11.58 -2.29 9.39
CA LYS A 92 12.70 -1.37 9.67
C LYS A 92 12.71 -1.03 11.18
N GLY A 93 13.89 -1.08 11.82
CA GLY A 93 14.10 -0.68 13.23
C GLY A 93 14.39 -1.86 14.18
N LYS A 94 14.43 -1.56 15.50
CA LYS A 94 14.61 -2.60 16.55
C LYS A 94 13.41 -3.55 16.51
N GLY A 95 13.72 -4.83 16.38
CA GLY A 95 12.78 -5.87 15.96
C GLY A 95 11.63 -6.12 16.92
N LYS A 96 10.60 -6.77 16.38
CA LYS A 96 9.36 -7.23 17.02
C LYS A 96 8.46 -6.08 17.49
N ARG A 97 7.42 -5.80 16.70
CA ARG A 97 6.29 -4.97 17.15
C ARG A 97 5.21 -5.88 17.69
N SER A 98 4.61 -5.51 18.81
CA SER A 98 3.42 -6.18 19.33
C SER A 98 2.30 -5.19 19.49
N THR A 99 1.09 -5.61 19.12
CA THR A 99 -0.13 -4.82 19.33
C THR A 99 -1.14 -5.62 20.13
N ALA A 100 -1.82 -4.95 21.07
CA ALA A 100 -2.96 -5.51 21.75
C ALA A 100 -4.18 -5.40 20.83
N LEU A 101 -4.98 -6.45 20.78
CA LEU A 101 -6.26 -6.44 20.06
C LEU A 101 -7.40 -6.43 21.08
N PRO A 102 -8.44 -5.61 20.87
CA PRO A 102 -9.71 -5.77 21.58
C PRO A 102 -10.28 -7.18 21.37
N LEU A 103 -10.86 -7.78 22.41
CA LEU A 103 -11.46 -9.11 22.31
C LEU A 103 -12.56 -9.21 21.23
N PRO A 104 -13.45 -8.20 21.05
CA PRO A 104 -14.43 -8.25 19.97
C PRO A 104 -13.80 -8.34 18.58
N LEU A 105 -12.65 -7.71 18.37
CA LEU A 105 -11.92 -7.79 17.10
C LEU A 105 -11.36 -9.20 16.85
N VAL A 106 -11.00 -9.95 17.91
CA VAL A 106 -10.56 -11.34 17.77
C VAL A 106 -11.67 -12.21 17.21
N GLU A 107 -12.92 -12.02 17.64
CA GLU A 107 -14.05 -12.77 17.10
C GLU A 107 -14.33 -12.42 15.63
N LEU A 108 -14.24 -11.14 15.26
CA LEU A 108 -14.34 -10.71 13.86
C LEU A 108 -13.24 -11.32 12.99
N LEU A 109 -12.01 -11.41 13.49
CA LEU A 109 -10.89 -12.04 12.76
C LEU A 109 -11.08 -13.54 12.57
N LYS A 110 -11.75 -14.23 13.50
CA LYS A 110 -12.12 -15.66 13.31
C LYS A 110 -13.17 -15.83 12.22
N LEU A 111 -14.18 -14.96 12.19
CA LEU A 111 -15.19 -14.96 11.13
C LEU A 111 -14.56 -14.67 9.77
N HIS A 112 -13.66 -13.69 9.71
CA HIS A 112 -12.88 -13.37 8.52
C HIS A 112 -12.06 -14.58 8.04
N ARG A 113 -11.36 -15.27 8.95
CA ARG A 113 -10.61 -16.49 8.60
C ARG A 113 -11.53 -17.58 8.03
N ALA A 114 -12.72 -17.79 8.58
CA ALA A 114 -13.65 -18.77 8.06
C ALA A 114 -14.14 -18.41 6.64
N ALA A 115 -14.39 -17.13 6.37
CA ALA A 115 -14.73 -16.65 5.02
C ALA A 115 -13.56 -16.86 4.04
N GLN A 116 -12.33 -16.56 4.46
CA GLN A 116 -11.13 -16.76 3.66
C GLN A 116 -10.88 -18.23 3.31
N GLU A 117 -11.15 -19.17 4.24
CA GLU A 117 -11.06 -20.61 3.92
C GLU A 117 -12.11 -21.01 2.86
N ALA A 118 -13.31 -20.41 2.87
CA ALA A 118 -14.30 -20.64 1.83
C ALA A 118 -13.83 -20.07 0.47
N GLU A 119 -13.24 -18.87 0.46
CA GLU A 119 -12.61 -18.28 -0.73
C GLU A 119 -11.48 -19.17 -1.27
N LYS A 120 -10.65 -19.73 -0.40
CA LYS A 120 -9.58 -20.67 -0.75
C LYS A 120 -10.11 -21.91 -1.46
N ILE A 121 -11.20 -22.50 -0.96
CA ILE A 121 -11.86 -23.65 -1.61
C ILE A 121 -12.35 -23.26 -3.01
N VAL A 122 -12.97 -22.08 -3.17
CA VAL A 122 -13.47 -21.59 -4.46
C VAL A 122 -12.33 -21.28 -5.45
N ALA A 123 -11.22 -20.73 -4.95
CA ALA A 123 -10.05 -20.40 -5.77
C ALA A 123 -9.33 -21.65 -6.29
N GLY A 124 -9.30 -22.73 -5.49
CA GLY A 124 -8.68 -24.00 -5.85
C GLY A 124 -7.21 -23.83 -6.22
N GLU A 125 -6.82 -24.31 -7.40
CA GLU A 125 -5.44 -24.20 -7.92
C GLU A 125 -4.95 -22.76 -8.12
N ARG A 126 -5.86 -21.79 -8.20
CA ARG A 126 -5.49 -20.37 -8.31
C ARG A 126 -5.08 -19.75 -6.98
N TRP A 127 -5.32 -20.42 -5.86
CA TRP A 127 -4.98 -19.89 -4.54
C TRP A 127 -3.46 -19.75 -4.36
N GLN A 128 -3.03 -18.56 -4.00
CA GLN A 128 -1.65 -18.23 -3.68
C GLN A 128 -1.48 -18.21 -2.16
N ASP A 129 -0.79 -19.22 -1.61
CA ASP A 129 -0.67 -19.37 -0.16
C ASP A 129 0.43 -18.47 0.43
N TRP A 130 0.07 -17.21 0.71
CA TRP A 130 0.95 -16.23 1.36
C TRP A 130 0.77 -16.15 2.88
N ASP A 131 -0.15 -16.93 3.48
CA ASP A 131 -0.51 -16.86 4.91
C ASP A 131 -0.88 -15.43 5.38
N LEU A 132 -1.58 -14.68 4.52
CA LEU A 132 -2.02 -13.32 4.80
C LEU A 132 -3.38 -13.32 5.50
N VAL A 133 -3.56 -12.40 6.45
CA VAL A 133 -4.89 -12.16 7.05
C VAL A 133 -5.82 -11.48 6.05
N TRP A 134 -5.33 -10.47 5.34
CA TRP A 134 -6.07 -9.79 4.26
C TRP A 134 -5.39 -10.06 2.94
N CYS A 135 -6.12 -10.63 1.99
CA CYS A 135 -5.65 -10.97 0.65
C CYS A 135 -6.78 -10.77 -0.35
N MET A 136 -6.42 -10.78 -1.64
CA MET A 136 -7.39 -10.89 -2.72
C MET A 136 -8.08 -12.27 -2.68
N PRO A 137 -9.22 -12.46 -3.38
CA PRO A 137 -9.94 -13.74 -3.40
C PRO A 137 -9.12 -14.94 -3.92
N ASP A 138 -8.00 -14.69 -4.61
CA ASP A 138 -7.05 -15.71 -5.06
C ASP A 138 -5.87 -15.92 -4.09
N GLY A 139 -5.92 -15.37 -2.88
CA GLY A 139 -4.86 -15.46 -1.87
C GLY A 139 -3.69 -14.49 -2.09
N SER A 140 -3.68 -13.73 -3.19
CA SER A 140 -2.58 -12.83 -3.52
C SER A 140 -2.58 -11.57 -2.64
N PRO A 141 -1.42 -10.90 -2.48
CA PRO A 141 -1.35 -9.65 -1.73
C PRO A 141 -2.15 -8.53 -2.41
N ILE A 142 -2.85 -7.73 -1.62
CA ILE A 142 -3.60 -6.55 -2.08
C ILE A 142 -2.60 -5.46 -2.50
N ASP A 143 -2.80 -4.84 -3.67
CA ASP A 143 -2.00 -3.70 -4.09
C ASP A 143 -2.41 -2.43 -3.34
N ALA A 144 -1.47 -1.50 -3.16
CA ALA A 144 -1.75 -0.25 -2.45
C ALA A 144 -2.79 0.63 -3.17
N GLY A 145 -2.93 0.52 -4.48
CA GLY A 145 -4.00 1.17 -5.23
C GLY A 145 -5.37 0.57 -4.92
N ASP A 146 -5.47 -0.76 -4.93
CA ASP A 146 -6.72 -1.47 -4.66
C ASP A 146 -7.18 -1.24 -3.21
N ASP A 147 -6.27 -1.32 -2.23
CA ASP A 147 -6.54 -1.00 -0.81
C ASP A 147 -7.03 0.45 -0.63
N TRP A 148 -6.46 1.39 -1.39
CA TRP A 148 -6.87 2.78 -1.37
C TRP A 148 -8.27 2.98 -1.97
N ASP A 149 -8.56 2.35 -3.10
CA ASP A 149 -9.85 2.46 -3.78
C ASP A 149 -10.96 1.81 -2.92
N GLU A 150 -10.68 0.67 -2.28
CA GLU A 150 -11.59 0.03 -1.33
C GLU A 150 -11.86 0.93 -0.11
N TRP A 151 -10.82 1.54 0.47
CA TRP A 151 -10.99 2.54 1.54
C TRP A 151 -11.91 3.70 1.12
N LYS A 152 -11.77 4.20 -0.11
CA LYS A 152 -12.64 5.27 -0.63
C LYS A 152 -14.07 4.80 -0.85
N ALA A 153 -14.27 3.56 -1.27
CA ALA A 153 -15.59 2.97 -1.38
C ALA A 153 -16.28 2.89 0.00
N ILE A 154 -15.56 2.42 1.03
CA ILE A 154 -16.06 2.35 2.41
C ILE A 154 -16.46 3.72 2.94
N LEU A 155 -15.64 4.76 2.72
CA LEU A 155 -15.98 6.13 3.15
C LEU A 155 -17.27 6.63 2.48
N LYS A 156 -17.45 6.33 1.19
CA LYS A 156 -18.64 6.71 0.44
C LYS A 156 -19.89 5.96 0.95
N GLU A 157 -19.77 4.66 1.22
CA GLU A 157 -20.86 3.86 1.78
C GLU A 157 -21.24 4.33 3.19
N ALA A 158 -20.27 4.75 3.99
CA ALA A 158 -20.49 5.32 5.31
C ALA A 158 -20.94 6.80 5.29
N GLU A 159 -21.22 7.39 4.11
CA GLU A 159 -21.64 8.77 3.94
C GLU A 159 -20.66 9.81 4.54
N ILE A 160 -19.36 9.49 4.49
CA ILE A 160 -18.30 10.39 4.95
C ILE A 160 -17.80 11.22 3.77
N ASP A 161 -18.30 12.45 3.65
CA ASP A 161 -17.96 13.38 2.56
C ASP A 161 -16.52 13.93 2.62
N LYS A 162 -15.83 13.72 3.73
CA LYS A 162 -14.46 14.19 3.91
C LYS A 162 -13.48 13.33 3.11
N ASP A 163 -12.54 13.96 2.43
CA ASP A 163 -11.38 13.29 1.82
C ASP A 163 -10.40 12.74 2.88
N ALA A 164 -10.82 11.69 3.60
CA ALA A 164 -10.04 11.04 4.64
C ALA A 164 -9.13 9.97 4.05
N ARG A 165 -7.92 9.87 4.58
CA ARG A 165 -6.93 8.84 4.25
C ARG A 165 -7.01 7.71 5.27
N VAL A 166 -6.54 6.53 4.92
CA VAL A 166 -6.36 5.40 5.87
C VAL A 166 -5.56 5.85 7.11
N HIS A 167 -4.55 6.71 6.94
CA HIS A 167 -3.76 7.24 8.06
C HIS A 167 -4.57 8.13 9.03
N ASP A 168 -5.69 8.71 8.58
CA ASP A 168 -6.54 9.51 9.45
C ASP A 168 -7.33 8.63 10.44
N ALA A 169 -7.66 7.38 10.09
CA ALA A 169 -8.23 6.41 11.04
C ALA A 169 -7.28 6.13 12.21
N ARG A 170 -5.97 6.08 11.95
CA ARG A 170 -4.95 5.96 13.00
C ARG A 170 -4.90 7.19 13.90
N HIS A 171 -5.13 8.39 13.36
CA HIS A 171 -5.26 9.60 14.18
C HIS A 171 -6.50 9.54 15.06
N THR A 172 -7.64 9.10 14.53
CA THR A 172 -8.87 8.89 15.29
C THR A 172 -8.67 7.91 16.44
N ALA A 173 -8.02 6.76 16.19
CA ALA A 173 -7.71 5.79 17.25
C ALA A 173 -6.87 6.39 18.39
N ALA A 174 -5.89 7.23 18.06
CA ALA A 174 -5.09 7.92 19.06
C ALA A 174 -5.91 8.91 19.89
N THR A 175 -6.75 9.72 19.23
CA THR A 175 -7.65 10.66 19.90
C THR A 175 -8.61 9.95 20.85
N LEU A 176 -9.27 8.87 20.39
CA LEU A 176 -10.18 8.08 21.21
C LEU A 176 -9.50 7.50 22.45
N LEU A 177 -8.28 6.97 22.31
CA LEU A 177 -7.54 6.45 23.46
C LEU A 177 -7.19 7.55 24.47
N LEU A 178 -6.79 8.73 23.98
CA LEU A 178 -6.51 9.87 24.86
C LEU A 178 -7.77 10.36 25.58
N GLU A 179 -8.90 10.49 24.86
CA GLU A 179 -10.20 10.88 25.43
C GLU A 179 -10.69 9.88 26.49
N LEU A 180 -10.40 8.59 26.32
CA LEU A 180 -10.64 7.55 27.33
C LEU A 180 -9.66 7.62 28.53
N GLY A 181 -8.77 8.61 28.57
CA GLY A 181 -7.82 8.84 29.65
C GLY A 181 -6.60 7.92 29.62
N VAL A 182 -6.31 7.26 28.49
CA VAL A 182 -5.13 6.40 28.36
C VAL A 182 -3.88 7.27 28.31
N ASP A 183 -2.89 6.94 29.13
CA ASP A 183 -1.61 7.65 29.18
C ASP A 183 -0.95 7.71 27.79
N LEU A 184 -0.36 8.88 27.46
CA LEU A 184 0.23 9.14 26.15
C LEU A 184 1.31 8.12 25.77
N ARG A 185 2.12 7.64 26.73
CA ARG A 185 3.15 6.62 26.46
C ARG A 185 2.52 5.28 26.11
N VAL A 186 1.40 4.94 26.75
CA VAL A 186 0.62 3.73 26.42
C VAL A 186 0.00 3.85 25.03
N VAL A 187 -0.57 5.00 24.67
CA VAL A 187 -1.08 5.26 23.31
C VAL A 187 0.03 5.12 22.27
N GLN A 188 1.22 5.67 22.55
CA GLN A 188 2.38 5.52 21.66
C GLN A 188 2.81 4.07 21.48
N ALA A 189 2.78 3.27 22.55
CA ALA A 189 3.10 1.85 22.51
C ALA A 189 2.08 1.06 21.68
N ILE A 190 0.77 1.31 21.88
CA ILE A 190 -0.31 0.67 21.11
C ILE A 190 -0.18 0.99 19.62
N LEU A 191 0.09 2.24 19.28
CA LEU A 191 0.21 2.66 17.89
C LEU A 191 1.56 2.27 17.28
N GLY A 192 2.63 2.17 18.08
CA GLY A 192 3.98 1.87 17.60
C GLY A 192 4.70 3.10 17.01
N HIS A 193 4.44 4.30 17.53
CA HIS A 193 5.20 5.51 17.18
C HIS A 193 6.54 5.55 17.90
N SER A 194 7.64 5.70 17.14
CA SER A 194 8.99 5.83 17.71
C SER A 194 9.38 7.27 18.05
N GLN A 195 8.63 8.28 17.59
CA GLN A 195 8.91 9.69 17.88
C GLN A 195 7.65 10.45 18.34
N LEU A 196 7.84 11.36 19.29
CA LEU A 196 6.88 12.33 19.82
C LEU A 196 6.51 13.45 18.81
N THR A 197 7.16 13.52 17.66
CA THR A 197 7.10 14.70 16.77
C THR A 197 5.82 14.77 15.92
N THR A 198 5.07 13.67 15.75
CA THR A 198 3.73 13.69 15.14
C THR A 198 2.64 14.12 16.13
N THR A 199 3.00 14.45 17.38
CA THR A 199 2.07 14.72 18.49
C THR A 199 1.52 16.15 18.51
N LYS A 200 1.98 17.06 17.63
CA LYS A 200 1.45 18.45 17.56
C LYS A 200 -0.06 18.53 17.38
N ARG A 201 -0.73 17.49 16.88
CA ARG A 201 -2.19 17.44 16.74
C ARG A 201 -2.93 17.09 18.03
N TYR A 202 -2.25 16.49 19.01
CA TYR A 202 -2.85 16.03 20.27
C TYR A 202 -2.76 17.06 21.40
N THR A 203 -2.10 18.21 21.18
CA THR A 203 -1.93 19.26 22.20
C THR A 203 -3.26 19.81 22.71
N HIS A 204 -4.24 20.00 21.83
CA HIS A 204 -5.58 20.46 22.25
C HIS A 204 -6.33 19.43 23.11
N ILE A 205 -6.14 18.13 22.86
CA ILE A 205 -6.75 17.06 23.67
C ILE A 205 -6.02 16.96 25.03
N THR A 206 -4.72 17.21 25.07
CA THR A 206 -4.00 17.25 26.35
C THR A 206 -4.43 18.42 27.24
N GLU A 207 -4.90 19.54 26.68
CA GLU A 207 -5.43 20.67 27.48
C GLU A 207 -6.75 20.31 28.18
N SER A 208 -7.68 19.63 27.49
CA SER A 208 -8.92 19.17 28.11
C SER A 208 -8.67 18.09 29.16
N LEU A 209 -7.78 17.12 28.88
CA LEU A 209 -7.37 16.10 29.85
C LEU A 209 -6.62 16.67 31.04
N ALA A 210 -5.78 17.69 30.85
CA ALA A 210 -5.10 18.38 31.94
C ALA A 210 -6.10 19.10 32.85
N THR A 211 -7.14 19.71 32.27
CA THR A 211 -8.23 20.34 33.03
C THR A 211 -8.98 19.31 33.87
N GLU A 212 -9.30 18.15 33.28
CA GLU A 212 -9.96 17.08 34.02
C GLU A 212 -9.06 16.45 35.09
N ALA A 213 -7.78 16.26 34.82
CA ALA A 213 -6.80 15.78 35.79
C ALA A 213 -6.66 16.75 36.98
N ALA A 214 -6.59 18.05 36.70
CA ALA A 214 -6.59 19.09 37.73
C ALA A 214 -7.89 19.06 38.56
N ALA A 215 -9.05 18.89 37.92
CA ALA A 215 -10.33 18.77 38.62
C ALA A 215 -10.41 17.50 39.48
N ARG A 216 -9.92 16.35 38.99
CA ARG A 216 -9.84 15.09 39.75
C ARG A 216 -8.93 15.23 40.96
N MET A 217 -7.77 15.87 40.79
CA MET A 217 -6.85 16.18 41.88
C MET A 217 -7.50 17.15 42.88
N GLY A 218 -8.23 18.16 42.40
CA GLY A 218 -9.06 19.08 43.18
C GLY A 218 -10.00 18.34 44.14
N ARG A 219 -10.82 17.45 43.59
CA ARG A 219 -11.75 16.63 44.37
C ARG A 219 -11.05 15.71 45.38
N ALA A 220 -9.99 15.02 44.95
CA ALA A 220 -9.29 14.05 45.79
C ALA A 220 -8.56 14.66 46.99
N LEU A 221 -8.13 15.92 46.88
CA LEU A 221 -7.29 16.57 47.89
C LEU A 221 -8.00 17.67 48.68
N TRP A 222 -9.07 18.29 48.15
CA TRP A 222 -9.71 19.47 48.75
C TRP A 222 -11.23 19.38 48.94
N GLU A 223 -11.90 18.37 48.39
CA GLU A 223 -13.31 18.12 48.70
C GLU A 223 -13.40 16.95 49.70
N THR A 224 -13.37 17.31 50.99
CA THR A 224 -13.83 16.47 52.12
C THR A 224 -15.17 16.96 52.63
#